data_AF-A0A3D2SMI2-F1
#
_entry.id   AF-A0A3D2SMI2-F1
#
_cell.length_a   1.000
_cell.length_b   1.000
_cell.length_c   1.000
_cell.angle_alpha   90.00
_cell.angle_beta   90.00
_cell.angle_gamma   90.00
#
_symmetry.space_group_name_H-M   'P 1'
#
loop_
_entity.id
_entity.type
_entity.pdbx_description
1 polymer ?
#
loop_
_entity_poly.entity_id
_entity_poly.type
_entity_poly.pdbx_seq_one_letter_code
_entity_poly.pdbx_strand_id
1 'polypeptide(L)' 'MCLGFVMSNFLPAEEQLALIQRGTHEIISVEDLLKKLKENRPLKIKAGFDPTAPDLHFGHTVLINKLKT' A
#
# COMPACT_ATOMS: atom_id res chain seq x y z
N MET A 1 -11.45 20.68 19.68
CA MET A 1 -11.84 19.42 20.34
C MET A 1 -12.13 18.40 19.25
N CYS A 2 -11.09 17.65 18.84
CA CYS A 2 -11.12 16.41 18.03
C CYS A 2 -9.66 16.03 17.72
N LEU A 3 -8.84 15.88 18.78
CA LEU A 3 -7.56 15.19 18.68
C LEU A 3 -7.89 13.70 18.79
N GLY A 4 -8.37 13.15 17.69
CA GLY A 4 -8.64 11.72 17.52
C GLY A 4 -7.33 10.97 17.54
N PHE A 5 -7.02 10.45 18.71
CA PHE A 5 -6.02 9.45 19.07
C PHE A 5 -6.01 8.29 18.06
N VAL A 6 -5.21 8.39 16.98
CA VAL A 6 -4.84 7.21 16.19
C VAL A 6 -3.59 6.64 16.85
N MET A 7 -3.78 5.74 17.81
CA MET A 7 -2.73 4.79 18.17
C MET A 7 -2.47 3.95 16.93
N SER A 8 -1.44 4.32 16.17
CA SER A 8 -0.99 3.58 15.03
C SER A 8 -0.30 2.30 15.48
N ASN A 9 -1.09 1.22 15.63
CA ASN A 9 -0.57 -0.13 15.80
C ASN A 9 -0.21 -0.69 14.43
N PHE A 10 0.84 -0.15 13.81
CA PHE A 10 1.38 -0.69 12.57
C PHE A 10 2.08 -2.03 12.86
N LEU A 11 1.94 -3.00 11.96
CA LEU A 11 2.73 -4.24 12.02
C LEU A 11 4.24 -3.90 11.92
N PRO A 12 5.13 -4.79 12.37
CA PRO A 12 6.57 -4.64 12.09
C PRO A 12 6.83 -4.41 10.60
N ALA A 13 7.80 -3.55 10.27
CA ALA A 13 8.06 -3.13 8.89
C ALA A 13 8.38 -4.33 7.98
N GLU A 14 9.04 -5.34 8.52
CA GLU A 14 9.38 -6.60 7.84
C GLU A 14 8.13 -7.43 7.52
N GLU A 15 7.14 -7.47 8.41
CA GLU A 15 5.85 -8.15 8.18
C GLU A 15 5.00 -7.40 7.15
N GLN A 16 4.95 -6.07 7.24
CA GLN A 16 4.29 -5.22 6.24
C GLN A 16 4.90 -5.47 4.85
N LEU A 17 6.24 -5.50 4.77
CA LEU A 17 6.95 -5.74 3.51
C LEU A 17 6.60 -7.11 2.91
N ALA A 18 6.51 -8.17 3.73
CA ALA A 18 6.13 -9.50 3.26
C ALA A 18 4.70 -9.52 2.67
N LEU A 19 3.75 -8.83 3.28
CA LEU A 19 2.38 -8.70 2.77
C LEU A 19 2.32 -7.93 1.44
N ILE A 20 3.10 -6.85 1.32
CA ILE A 20 3.20 -6.05 0.10
C ILE A 20 3.86 -6.84 -1.03
N GLN A 21 4.89 -7.64 -0.74
CA GLN A 21 5.58 -8.47 -1.74
C GLN A 21 4.69 -9.58 -2.32
N ARG A 22 3.80 -10.17 -1.52
CA ARG A 22 2.95 -11.29 -1.98
C ARG A 22 2.09 -10.91 -3.19
N GLY A 23 2.31 -11.55 -4.34
CA GLY A 23 1.53 -11.29 -5.55
C GLY A 23 1.89 -10.00 -6.29
N THR A 24 3.03 -9.39 -5.95
CA THR A 24 3.64 -8.28 -6.69
C THR A 24 4.68 -8.84 -7.64
N HIS A 25 4.69 -8.38 -8.90
CA HIS A 25 5.68 -8.82 -9.88
C HIS A 25 7.08 -8.28 -9.57
N GLU A 26 7.17 -6.99 -9.24
CA GLU A 26 8.42 -6.30 -8.96
C GLU A 26 8.22 -5.15 -7.97
N ILE A 27 9.21 -4.91 -7.10
CA ILE A 27 9.30 -3.73 -6.26
C ILE A 27 10.61 -3.01 -6.58
N ILE A 28 10.49 -1.79 -7.11
CA ILE A 28 11.65 -0.94 -7.36
C ILE A 28 12.16 -0.43 -6.01
N SER A 29 13.42 -0.74 -5.68
CA SER A 29 14.09 -0.35 -4.44
C SER A 29 13.38 -0.81 -3.15
N VAL A 30 13.43 -2.11 -2.86
CA VAL A 30 12.89 -2.73 -1.64
C VAL A 30 13.42 -2.06 -0.36
N GLU A 31 14.69 -1.65 -0.36
CA GLU A 31 15.33 -0.98 0.77
C GLU A 31 14.67 0.37 1.10
N ASP A 32 14.31 1.15 0.07
CA ASP A 32 13.69 2.47 0.27
C ASP A 32 12.23 2.33 0.73
N LEU A 33 11.53 1.29 0.26
CA LEU A 33 10.22 0.94 0.80
C LEU A 33 10.34 0.56 2.28
N LEU A 34 11.30 -0.28 2.65
CA LEU A 34 11.51 -0.68 4.04
C LEU A 34 11.86 0.52 4.94
N LYS A 35 12.73 1.44 4.47
CA LYS A 35 13.03 2.69 5.18
C LYS A 35 11.76 3.51 5.44
N LYS A 36 10.88 3.66 4.43
CA LYS A 36 9.60 4.37 4.56
C LYS A 36 8.64 3.69 5.53
N LEU A 37 8.57 2.36 5.52
CA LEU A 37 7.73 1.59 6.45
C LEU A 37 8.20 1.77 7.91
N LYS A 38 9.52 1.89 8.13
CA LYS A 38 10.11 2.16 9.45
C LYS A 38 9.84 3.55 10.00
N GLU A 39 9.40 4.50 9.18
CA GLU A 39 8.97 5.84 9.64
C GLU A 39 7.69 5.79 10.49
N ASN A 40 7.01 4.63 10.55
CA ASN A 40 5.88 4.36 11.42
C ASN A 40 4.77 5.41 11.32
N ARG A 41 4.49 5.83 10.08
CA ARG A 41 3.45 6.80 9.74
C ARG A 41 2.67 6.29 8.52
N PRO A 42 1.42 6.75 8.31
CA PRO A 42 0.70 6.46 7.09
C PRO A 42 1.48 6.93 5.85
N LEU A 43 1.72 6.02 4.91
CA LEU A 43 2.31 6.34 3.61
C LEU A 43 1.23 6.76 2.62
N LYS A 44 1.56 7.70 1.73
CA LYS A 44 0.66 8.08 0.63
C LYS A 44 0.87 7.11 -0.52
N ILE A 45 -0.14 6.29 -0.80
CA ILE A 45 -0.12 5.33 -1.91
C ILE A 45 -0.87 5.93 -3.09
N LYS A 46 -0.24 5.92 -4.28
CA LYS A 46 -0.81 6.46 -5.51
C LYS A 46 -1.07 5.33 -6.49
N ALA A 47 -2.30 5.25 -7.00
CA ALA A 47 -2.68 4.41 -8.13
C ALA A 47 -3.42 5.28 -9.15
N GLY A 48 -2.99 5.24 -10.42
CA GLY A 48 -3.62 5.95 -11.51
C GLY A 48 -4.58 5.03 -12.28
N PHE A 49 -5.71 5.57 -12.72
CA PHE A 49 -6.65 4.90 -13.61
C PHE A 49 -6.88 5.79 -14.82
N ASP A 50 -6.81 5.23 -16.01
CA ASP A 50 -7.12 5.94 -17.25
C ASP A 50 -8.64 6.03 -17.44
N PRO A 51 -9.23 7.24 -17.57
CA PRO A 51 -10.68 7.42 -17.64
C PRO A 51 -11.28 7.11 -19.03
N THR A 52 -10.49 6.62 -19.98
CA THR A 52 -10.96 6.32 -21.35
C THR A 52 -11.96 5.16 -21.37
N ALA A 53 -11.82 4.19 -20.47
CA ALA A 53 -12.75 3.08 -20.34
C ALA A 53 -13.91 3.43 -19.37
N PRO A 54 -15.15 3.03 -19.68
CA PRO A 54 -16.30 3.34 -18.83
C PRO A 54 -16.27 2.57 -17.50
N ASP A 55 -15.64 1.39 -17.47
CA ASP A 55 -15.68 0.48 -16.33
C ASP A 55 -14.31 -0.11 -16.00
N LEU A 56 -14.15 -0.48 -14.72
CA LEU A 56 -12.99 -1.23 -14.24
C LEU A 56 -13.28 -2.73 -14.29
N HIS A 57 -12.57 -3.47 -15.14
CA HIS A 57 -12.75 -4.92 -15.24
C HIS A 57 -12.04 -5.71 -14.12
N PHE A 58 -12.34 -7.00 -14.01
CA PHE A 58 -11.76 -7.93 -13.01
C PHE A 58 -10.22 -8.07 -13.05
N GLY A 59 -9.57 -7.75 -14.17
CA GLY A 59 -8.09 -7.66 -14.21
C GLY A 59 -7.49 -6.68 -13.17
N HIS A 60 -8.26 -5.73 -12.65
CA HIS A 60 -7.80 -4.81 -11.61
C HIS A 60 -8.01 -5.32 -10.18
N THR A 61 -8.66 -6.47 -10.00
CA THR A 61 -8.95 -7.02 -8.66
C THR A 61 -7.68 -7.21 -7.83
N VAL A 62 -6.58 -7.64 -8.45
CA VAL A 62 -5.28 -7.79 -7.76
C VAL A 62 -4.75 -6.44 -7.27
N LEU A 63 -4.80 -5.41 -8.12
CA LEU A 63 -4.36 -4.06 -7.79
C LEU A 63 -5.21 -3.47 -6.65
N ILE A 64 -6.53 -3.57 -6.73
CA ILE A 64 -7.43 -3.05 -5.70
C ILE A 64 -7.23 -3.78 -4.36
N ASN A 65 -7.05 -5.10 -4.39
CA ASN A 65 -6.74 -5.86 -3.17
C ASN A 65 -5.39 -5.46 -2.56
N LYS A 66 -4.40 -5.09 -3.39
CA LYS A 66 -3.12 -4.57 -2.92
C LYS A 66 -3.25 -3.22 -2.22
N LEU A 67 -4.14 -2.34 -2.67
CA LEU A 67 -4.40 -1.04 -2.02
C LEU A 67 -5.18 -1.15 -0.70
N LYS A 68 -5.89 -2.27 -0.49
CA LYS A 68 -6.66 -2.54 0.74
C LYS A 68 -5.79 -3.02 1.90
N THR A 69 -4.66 -3.67 1.60
CA THR A 69 -3.81 -4.37 2.57
C THR A 69 -2.74 -3.44 3.12
#